data_AF-A0A2V8EWW6-F1
#
_entry.id   AF-A0A2V8EWW6-F1
#
_cell.length_a   1.000
_cell.length_b   1.000
_cell.length_c   1.000
_cell.angle_alpha   90.00
_cell.angle_beta   90.00
_cell.angle_gamma   90.00
#
_symmetry.space_group_name_H-M   'P 1'
#
loop_
_entity.id
_entity.type
_entity.pdbx_description
1 polymer ?
#
loop_
_entity_poly.entity_id
_entity_poly.type
_entity_poly.pdbx_seq_one_letter_code
_entity_poly.pdbx_strand_id
1 'polypeptide(L)'
;MAQPEETRSQSRFAEFGEGNAVNGHLGASAFLVTIMMKRIGWLLLLICACLTANAAAQPAQPVQDEGIPIQSELVRSRCGSCHKVDDKMRMTRISYRRASPENWEKTIKRMVALNQVNLDPADARNILKYLADHNGLAPDEVRPIAFEAERRLVEYTYTADKDTSDTCSSCHTMARAMSERRTKDEWGLLVSMHRGYYPLIDNQPMNGGQGFRRTRPVQTEPDADGRPPDNRHPMDKAIEHLTKTYPLDTPAWAAWSAAMQPAKLAGRWAVTGYQPGKGAIVGQVVVSADPNAGDSFNVDTRYTVARTGETVSRAGKAIIYTGFQWRGRGGLPGSDNVWREVMLVERDWKEMSGRWFTGAYDEIGIDVKLVRLSSDPAVFGSDLTALKTASTGRALKIYGANLPASVKPEDVGFGQGVKVTRIVSARSDEIAVEIDVASNAPIGPRDVSVAGAVKPATLVVYDRIDGIKVRPQAGMARVGGAVFPKQLQQFEAVGVHNGPDGKPDTPDDLDLGIVDVKWSLEEYTATFGDDDTQFVGTIDQKGLFTPNVDGPNPKRSGNRNNVGDVWVVAELAPTGASPKPLRARGQLLVTVPVYMAWFSAGDGK
;
A
#
# COMPACT_ATOMS: atom_id res chain seq x y z
N MET A 1 -44.78 -39.16 -18.55
CA MET A 1 -45.03 -39.49 -17.14
C MET A 1 -43.71 -39.95 -16.54
N ALA A 2 -43.36 -39.44 -15.36
CA ALA A 2 -42.13 -39.65 -14.56
C ALA A 2 -40.85 -38.88 -14.98
N GLN A 3 -40.45 -37.95 -14.11
CA GLN A 3 -39.09 -37.44 -13.90
C GLN A 3 -38.50 -38.05 -12.63
N PRO A 4 -37.18 -38.03 -12.45
CA PRO A 4 -36.55 -37.91 -11.14
C PRO A 4 -35.62 -36.68 -11.04
N GLU A 5 -35.68 -36.01 -9.90
CA GLU A 5 -34.82 -34.89 -9.48
C GLU A 5 -33.64 -35.38 -8.63
N GLU A 6 -32.49 -34.75 -8.87
CA GLU A 6 -31.22 -34.91 -8.16
C GLU A 6 -31.20 -34.16 -6.82
N THR A 7 -30.48 -34.72 -5.85
CA THR A 7 -30.17 -34.13 -4.55
C THR A 7 -28.81 -33.44 -4.57
N ARG A 8 -28.75 -32.21 -4.05
CA ARG A 8 -27.53 -31.40 -3.90
C ARG A 8 -27.23 -31.20 -2.41
N SER A 9 -26.06 -31.65 -1.97
CA SER A 9 -25.53 -31.51 -0.61
C SER A 9 -24.85 -30.15 -0.42
N GLN A 10 -25.20 -29.45 0.67
CA GLN A 10 -24.56 -28.22 1.15
C GLN A 10 -23.69 -28.54 2.38
N SER A 11 -22.44 -28.06 2.41
CA SER A 11 -21.58 -28.04 3.59
C SER A 11 -21.56 -26.63 4.21
N ARG A 12 -21.96 -26.52 5.48
CA ARG A 12 -21.89 -25.30 6.30
C ARG A 12 -20.60 -25.30 7.13
N PHE A 13 -19.96 -24.14 7.21
CA PHE A 13 -18.93 -23.79 8.20
C PHE A 13 -19.58 -23.46 9.54
N ALA A 14 -18.93 -23.87 10.64
CA ALA A 14 -19.39 -23.69 12.02
C ALA A 14 -18.55 -22.62 12.73
N GLU A 15 -19.23 -21.70 13.43
CA GLU A 15 -18.67 -20.78 14.41
C GLU A 15 -18.69 -21.42 15.80
N PHE A 16 -17.60 -21.23 16.56
CA PHE A 16 -17.46 -21.65 17.95
C PHE A 16 -17.91 -20.53 18.90
N GLY A 17 -18.81 -20.88 19.83
CA GLY A 17 -19.16 -20.07 20.99
C GLY A 17 -18.46 -20.57 22.25
N GLU A 18 -18.03 -19.63 23.10
CA GLU A 18 -17.58 -19.89 24.47
C GLU A 18 -18.65 -19.43 25.47
N GLY A 19 -18.87 -20.25 26.50
CA GLY A 19 -19.67 -19.92 27.66
C GLY A 19 -19.14 -20.61 28.91
N ASN A 20 -19.06 -19.84 30.02
CA ASN A 20 -19.39 -20.19 31.42
C ASN A 20 -18.69 -19.15 32.35
N ALA A 21 -19.40 -18.24 33.02
CA ALA A 21 -20.26 -18.39 34.22
C ALA A 21 -19.47 -18.35 35.55
N VAL A 22 -19.85 -17.46 36.48
CA VAL A 22 -20.40 -17.77 37.84
C VAL A 22 -20.89 -16.50 38.58
N ASN A 23 -22.05 -16.70 39.22
CA ASN A 23 -22.98 -15.92 40.07
C ASN A 23 -22.49 -15.03 41.25
N GLY A 24 -23.39 -14.14 41.70
CA GLY A 24 -23.44 -13.62 43.08
C GLY A 24 -24.53 -12.56 43.38
N HIS A 25 -25.71 -12.99 43.85
CA HIS A 25 -26.94 -12.28 44.29
C HIS A 25 -26.86 -11.02 45.20
N LEU A 26 -27.87 -10.11 45.12
CA LEU A 26 -28.97 -9.89 46.11
C LEU A 26 -29.73 -8.54 45.89
N GLY A 27 -31.07 -8.56 46.06
CA GLY A 27 -31.83 -7.41 46.61
C GLY A 27 -32.98 -6.82 45.77
N ALA A 28 -34.21 -7.04 46.21
CA ALA A 28 -35.49 -6.62 45.59
C ALA A 28 -36.15 -5.40 46.29
N SER A 29 -37.04 -4.68 45.60
CA SER A 29 -38.23 -3.91 46.08
C SER A 29 -38.83 -3.11 44.90
N ALA A 30 -39.91 -3.51 44.23
CA ALA A 30 -41.35 -3.47 44.58
C ALA A 30 -42.02 -2.07 44.48
N PHE A 31 -42.81 -1.91 43.40
CA PHE A 31 -44.19 -1.36 43.33
C PHE A 31 -44.59 -0.16 44.22
N LEU A 32 -45.02 0.97 43.62
CA LEU A 32 -46.37 1.56 43.77
C LEU A 32 -46.50 2.94 43.07
N VAL A 33 -47.75 3.28 42.74
CA VAL A 33 -48.30 4.58 42.31
C VAL A 33 -48.36 4.85 40.80
N THR A 34 -49.17 4.03 40.15
CA THR A 34 -50.03 4.47 39.04
C THR A 34 -51.31 5.09 39.65
N ILE A 35 -51.86 6.13 39.01
CA ILE A 35 -53.13 6.88 39.30
C ILE A 35 -52.89 8.28 39.89
N MET A 36 -52.64 9.27 39.01
CA MET A 36 -53.24 10.63 39.03
C MET A 36 -52.60 11.52 37.95
N MET A 37 -52.80 11.20 36.66
CA MET A 37 -52.45 12.13 35.56
C MET A 37 -53.31 11.85 34.32
N LYS A 38 -54.63 11.72 34.53
CA LYS A 38 -55.66 11.72 33.48
C LYS A 38 -56.64 12.85 33.80
N ARG A 39 -56.27 14.10 33.49
CA ARG A 39 -57.16 15.28 33.44
C ARG A 39 -56.47 16.55 32.92
N ILE A 40 -55.59 16.44 31.92
CA ILE A 40 -55.14 17.57 31.08
C ILE A 40 -54.93 17.04 29.66
N GLY A 41 -56.01 16.49 29.09
CA GLY A 41 -56.20 16.33 27.66
C GLY A 41 -57.62 16.78 27.42
N TRP A 42 -57.91 17.41 26.28
CA TRP A 42 -59.20 18.07 25.93
C TRP A 42 -59.26 19.60 26.05
N LEU A 43 -58.13 20.31 25.91
CA LEU A 43 -58.17 21.75 25.55
C LEU A 43 -57.09 22.21 24.54
N LEU A 44 -56.46 21.28 23.82
CA LEU A 44 -55.39 21.57 22.84
C LEU A 44 -55.68 21.04 21.42
N LEU A 45 -56.92 20.66 21.14
CA LEU A 45 -57.33 20.01 19.89
C LEU A 45 -58.29 20.86 19.02
N LEU A 46 -58.40 22.17 19.28
CA LEU A 46 -59.27 23.09 18.54
C LEU A 46 -58.60 24.41 18.10
N ILE A 47 -57.26 24.50 18.12
CA ILE A 47 -56.48 25.63 17.56
C ILE A 47 -55.43 25.13 16.55
N CYS A 48 -55.71 24.06 15.79
CA CYS A 48 -54.79 23.55 14.77
C CYS A 48 -55.49 23.19 13.46
N ALA A 49 -56.56 23.90 13.12
CA ALA A 49 -57.30 23.72 11.88
C ALA A 49 -57.78 25.06 11.32
N CYS A 50 -56.86 25.99 11.10
CA CYS A 50 -57.01 27.18 10.25
C CYS A 50 -55.65 27.87 10.17
N LEU A 51 -54.77 27.43 9.26
CA LEU A 51 -53.62 28.19 8.72
C LEU A 51 -53.00 27.34 7.60
N THR A 52 -53.63 27.34 6.44
CA THR A 52 -52.99 26.98 5.17
C THR A 52 -52.17 28.17 4.68
N ALA A 53 -51.03 27.85 4.05
CA ALA A 53 -50.17 28.73 3.24
C ALA A 53 -49.38 29.84 3.98
N ASN A 54 -48.24 29.44 4.54
CA ASN A 54 -46.97 30.13 4.29
C ASN A 54 -45.83 29.14 4.56
N ALA A 55 -45.32 28.51 3.50
CA ALA A 55 -44.01 27.87 3.56
C ALA A 55 -42.98 29.00 3.67
N ALA A 56 -42.75 29.46 4.90
CA ALA A 56 -41.56 30.24 5.20
C ALA A 56 -40.38 29.36 4.81
N ALA A 57 -39.59 29.82 3.84
CA ALA A 57 -38.32 29.23 3.50
C ALA A 57 -37.58 28.95 4.81
N GLN A 58 -37.19 27.70 5.02
CA GLN A 58 -36.22 27.39 6.07
C GLN A 58 -35.06 28.37 5.88
N PRO A 59 -34.64 29.10 6.93
CA PRO A 59 -33.47 29.95 6.81
C PRO A 59 -32.35 29.04 6.28
N ALA A 60 -31.77 29.44 5.13
CA ALA A 60 -30.59 28.78 4.60
C ALA A 60 -29.63 28.61 5.76
N GLN A 61 -29.11 27.39 5.97
CA GLN A 61 -28.04 27.20 6.92
C GLN A 61 -26.99 28.28 6.64
N PRO A 62 -26.49 28.99 7.66
CA PRO A 62 -25.50 30.05 7.44
C PRO A 62 -24.40 29.44 6.58
N VAL A 63 -24.11 30.09 5.44
CA VAL A 63 -23.06 29.64 4.53
C VAL A 63 -21.82 29.49 5.38
N GLN A 64 -21.45 28.24 5.62
CA GLN A 64 -20.27 27.90 6.37
C GLN A 64 -19.12 28.59 5.63
N ASP A 65 -18.35 29.45 6.32
CA ASP A 65 -17.26 30.23 5.71
C ASP A 65 -16.09 29.29 5.41
N GLU A 66 -16.33 28.35 4.49
CA GLU A 66 -15.41 27.30 4.08
C GLU A 66 -14.47 27.83 3.00
N GLY A 67 -13.35 27.15 2.86
CA GLY A 67 -12.40 27.37 1.78
C GLY A 67 -11.08 28.01 2.24
N ILE A 68 -10.02 27.56 1.59
CA ILE A 68 -8.62 27.87 1.94
C ILE A 68 -8.13 28.99 1.01
N PRO A 69 -7.71 30.16 1.53
CA PRO A 69 -7.14 31.23 0.73
C PRO A 69 -5.93 30.77 -0.08
N ILE A 70 -5.87 31.15 -1.36
CA ILE A 70 -4.72 30.90 -2.24
C ILE A 70 -3.87 32.16 -2.25
N GLN A 71 -2.88 32.22 -1.37
CA GLN A 71 -1.94 33.33 -1.20
C GLN A 71 -0.91 33.43 -2.35
N SER A 72 -0.64 32.34 -3.06
CA SER A 72 0.30 32.34 -4.19
C SER A 72 -0.21 33.14 -5.38
N GLU A 73 0.52 34.20 -5.74
CA GLU A 73 0.30 34.97 -6.96
C GLU A 73 0.47 34.12 -8.22
N LEU A 74 1.43 33.18 -8.21
CA LEU A 74 1.63 32.27 -9.34
C LEU A 74 0.39 31.42 -9.60
N VAL A 75 -0.22 30.86 -8.55
CA VAL A 75 -1.47 30.07 -8.70
C VAL A 75 -2.59 30.98 -9.20
N ARG A 76 -2.79 32.15 -8.59
CA ARG A 76 -3.85 33.08 -9.00
C ARG A 76 -3.69 33.56 -10.44
N SER A 77 -2.48 33.89 -10.88
CA SER A 77 -2.23 34.37 -12.25
C SER A 77 -2.36 33.28 -13.31
N ARG A 78 -1.90 32.04 -13.03
CA ARG A 78 -2.00 30.92 -13.99
C ARG A 78 -3.37 30.28 -14.04
N CYS A 79 -4.14 30.32 -12.95
CA CYS A 79 -5.46 29.67 -12.86
C CYS A 79 -6.64 30.65 -12.92
N GLY A 80 -6.42 31.94 -12.70
CA GLY A 80 -7.46 32.95 -12.48
C GLY A 80 -8.35 33.29 -13.68
N SER A 81 -7.92 32.95 -14.90
CA SER A 81 -8.76 33.12 -16.10
C SER A 81 -10.05 32.28 -16.04
N CYS A 82 -10.00 31.13 -15.36
CA CYS A 82 -11.13 30.21 -15.21
C CYS A 82 -11.61 30.11 -13.76
N HIS A 83 -10.68 30.17 -12.80
CA HIS A 83 -10.97 30.06 -11.38
C HIS A 83 -11.09 31.44 -10.74
N LYS A 84 -12.33 31.93 -10.58
CA LYS A 84 -12.61 33.25 -10.03
C LYS A 84 -12.05 33.37 -8.61
N VAL A 85 -11.40 34.48 -8.32
CA VAL A 85 -10.86 34.85 -7.01
C VAL A 85 -11.87 35.74 -6.29
N ASP A 86 -12.16 35.45 -5.03
CA ASP A 86 -12.97 36.33 -4.17
C ASP A 86 -12.12 37.31 -3.35
N ASP A 87 -12.77 38.14 -2.54
CA ASP A 87 -12.16 39.13 -1.66
C ASP A 87 -11.28 38.53 -0.54
N LYS A 88 -11.48 37.25 -0.19
CA LYS A 88 -10.66 36.49 0.75
C LYS A 88 -9.53 35.71 0.06
N MET A 89 -9.26 35.99 -1.21
CA MET A 89 -8.29 35.27 -2.04
C MET A 89 -8.61 33.78 -2.22
N ARG A 90 -9.87 33.38 -2.05
CA ARG A 90 -10.31 32.02 -2.37
C ARG A 90 -10.60 31.92 -3.85
N MET A 91 -10.17 30.83 -4.46
CA MET A 91 -10.39 30.53 -5.87
C MET A 91 -11.47 29.46 -6.01
N THR A 92 -12.43 29.64 -6.92
CA THR A 92 -13.46 28.62 -7.19
C THR A 92 -12.81 27.27 -7.44
N ARG A 93 -13.39 26.19 -6.89
CA ARG A 93 -12.85 24.81 -6.92
C ARG A 93 -11.56 24.59 -6.12
N ILE A 94 -10.50 25.36 -6.38
CA ILE A 94 -9.16 25.12 -5.82
C ILE A 94 -9.17 25.27 -4.29
N SER A 95 -9.82 26.32 -3.77
CA SER A 95 -9.88 26.60 -2.34
C SER A 95 -10.74 25.62 -1.54
N TYR A 96 -11.57 24.82 -2.19
CA TYR A 96 -12.60 23.99 -1.55
C TYR A 96 -12.24 22.50 -1.55
N ARG A 97 -10.95 22.20 -1.79
CA ARG A 97 -10.40 20.86 -1.70
C ARG A 97 -8.97 20.85 -1.17
N ARG A 98 -8.60 19.74 -0.55
CA ARG A 98 -7.23 19.34 -0.24
C ARG A 98 -6.93 17.97 -0.86
N ALA A 99 -5.66 17.70 -1.16
CA ALA A 99 -5.26 16.45 -1.79
C ALA A 99 -3.78 16.11 -1.55
N SER A 100 -3.42 14.84 -1.79
CA SER A 100 -2.01 14.42 -1.88
C SER A 100 -1.29 15.08 -3.06
N PRO A 101 0.07 15.13 -3.06
CA PRO A 101 0.84 15.67 -4.18
C PRO A 101 0.48 14.99 -5.51
N GLU A 102 0.34 13.67 -5.53
CA GLU A 102 -0.01 12.91 -6.74
C GLU A 102 -1.40 13.29 -7.28
N ASN A 103 -2.36 13.60 -6.42
CA ASN A 103 -3.71 14.00 -6.85
C ASN A 103 -3.79 15.47 -7.30
N TRP A 104 -2.98 16.36 -6.71
CA TRP A 104 -2.77 17.70 -7.25
C TRP A 104 -2.08 17.65 -8.61
N GLU A 105 -1.05 16.82 -8.77
CA GLU A 105 -0.37 16.61 -10.05
C GLU A 105 -1.35 16.11 -11.13
N LYS A 106 -2.16 15.08 -10.82
CA LYS A 106 -3.22 14.60 -11.74
C LYS A 106 -4.21 15.71 -12.11
N THR A 107 -4.55 16.59 -11.17
CA THR A 107 -5.45 17.72 -11.42
C THR A 107 -4.81 18.71 -12.39
N ILE A 108 -3.56 19.11 -12.15
CA ILE A 108 -2.83 20.05 -13.01
C ILE A 108 -2.66 19.47 -14.41
N LYS A 109 -2.22 18.21 -14.52
CA LYS A 109 -2.10 17.49 -15.81
C LYS A 109 -3.42 17.45 -16.57
N ARG A 110 -4.54 17.22 -15.87
CA ARG A 110 -5.87 17.26 -16.50
C ARG A 110 -6.21 18.65 -17.04
N MET A 111 -5.84 19.72 -16.34
CA MET A 111 -6.08 21.08 -16.84
C MET A 111 -5.25 21.40 -18.09
N VAL A 112 -4.00 20.93 -18.14
CA VAL A 112 -3.16 21.06 -19.34
C VAL A 112 -3.73 20.23 -20.50
N ALA A 113 -3.99 18.95 -20.27
CA ALA A 113 -4.36 18.00 -21.33
C ALA A 113 -5.80 18.16 -21.84
N LEU A 114 -6.77 18.42 -20.97
CA LEU A 114 -8.18 18.51 -21.36
C LEU A 114 -8.68 19.95 -21.53
N ASN A 115 -8.15 20.87 -20.72
CA ASN A 115 -8.62 22.26 -20.70
C ASN A 115 -7.59 23.25 -21.31
N GLN A 116 -6.51 22.73 -21.90
CA GLN A 116 -5.52 23.49 -22.66
C GLN A 116 -4.89 24.67 -21.89
N VAL A 117 -4.75 24.52 -20.56
CA VAL A 117 -4.03 25.51 -19.77
C VAL A 117 -2.56 25.52 -20.20
N ASN A 118 -2.10 26.67 -20.69
CA ASN A 118 -0.70 26.86 -21.02
C ASN A 118 0.13 27.06 -19.75
N LEU A 119 0.93 26.07 -19.39
CA LEU A 119 1.72 26.07 -18.16
C LEU A 119 3.11 25.49 -18.42
N ASP A 120 4.13 26.31 -18.18
CA ASP A 120 5.52 25.84 -18.25
C ASP A 120 5.81 24.83 -17.11
N PRO A 121 6.66 23.80 -17.35
CA PRO A 121 6.97 22.80 -16.33
C PRO A 121 7.51 23.35 -15.00
N ALA A 122 8.25 24.46 -15.00
CA ALA A 122 8.73 25.07 -13.76
C ALA A 122 7.59 25.66 -12.92
N ASP A 123 6.67 26.39 -13.57
CA ASP A 123 5.48 26.92 -12.93
C ASP A 123 4.59 25.78 -12.41
N ALA A 124 4.43 24.70 -13.19
CA ALA A 124 3.65 23.53 -12.77
C ALA A 124 4.20 22.89 -11.49
N ARG A 125 5.53 22.76 -11.36
CA ARG A 125 6.17 22.23 -10.14
C ARG A 125 5.98 23.16 -8.94
N ASN A 126 6.10 24.47 -9.14
CA ASN A 126 5.92 25.45 -8.07
C ASN A 126 4.45 25.53 -7.61
N ILE A 127 3.50 25.48 -8.54
CA ILE A 127 2.06 25.39 -8.23
C ILE A 127 1.76 24.10 -7.48
N LEU A 128 2.29 22.96 -7.94
CA LEU A 128 2.13 21.68 -7.25
C LEU A 128 2.65 21.73 -5.81
N LYS A 129 3.88 22.25 -5.62
CA LYS A 129 4.46 22.41 -4.29
C LYS A 129 3.57 23.25 -3.38
N TYR A 130 3.16 24.43 -3.85
CA TYR A 130 2.28 25.31 -3.10
C TYR A 130 0.95 24.62 -2.73
N LEU A 131 0.26 24.02 -3.69
CA LEU A 131 -1.03 23.37 -3.42
C LEU A 131 -0.89 22.17 -2.49
N ALA A 132 0.17 21.39 -2.61
CA ALA A 132 0.42 20.27 -1.71
C ALA A 132 0.76 20.73 -0.27
N ASP A 133 1.42 21.86 -0.08
CA ASP A 133 1.75 22.35 1.26
C ASP A 133 0.57 23.06 1.94
N HIS A 134 -0.20 23.84 1.19
CA HIS A 134 -1.28 24.69 1.73
C HIS A 134 -2.66 24.05 1.64
N ASN A 135 -2.85 23.14 0.69
CA ASN A 135 -4.07 22.35 0.49
C ASN A 135 -3.72 20.85 0.51
N GLY A 136 -2.86 20.46 1.45
CA GLY A 136 -2.35 19.10 1.61
C GLY A 136 -3.21 18.21 2.52
N LEU A 137 -2.70 17.02 2.79
CA LEU A 137 -3.29 16.07 3.73
C LEU A 137 -2.38 15.90 4.95
N ALA A 138 -2.95 15.69 6.13
CA ALA A 138 -2.20 15.35 7.33
C ALA A 138 -1.63 13.91 7.25
N PRO A 139 -0.60 13.56 8.04
CA PRO A 139 -0.04 12.20 8.05
C PRO A 139 -1.08 11.08 8.21
N ASP A 140 -2.01 11.24 9.16
CA ASP A 140 -3.06 10.25 9.41
C ASP A 140 -4.08 10.14 8.26
N GLU A 141 -4.19 11.19 7.44
CA GLU A 141 -5.04 11.18 6.25
C GLU A 141 -4.36 10.47 5.06
N VAL A 142 -3.02 10.40 5.04
CA VAL A 142 -2.22 9.80 3.95
C VAL A 142 -1.84 8.34 4.24
N ARG A 143 -1.58 7.96 5.49
CA ARG A 143 -1.13 6.59 5.83
C ARG A 143 -2.02 5.48 5.25
N PRO A 144 -3.38 5.55 5.32
CA PRO A 144 -4.24 4.49 4.79
C PRO A 144 -4.17 4.32 3.26
N ILE A 145 -3.58 5.26 2.54
CA ILE A 145 -3.53 5.33 1.07
C ILE A 145 -2.11 5.37 0.51
N ALA A 146 -1.08 5.25 1.37
CA ALA A 146 0.32 5.40 0.97
C ALA A 146 0.72 4.46 -0.18
N PHE A 147 0.11 3.26 -0.21
CA PHE A 147 0.33 2.24 -1.22
C PHE A 147 0.09 2.74 -2.67
N GLU A 148 -0.84 3.68 -2.88
CA GLU A 148 -1.13 4.26 -4.20
C GLU A 148 0.04 5.12 -4.70
N ALA A 149 0.62 5.95 -3.84
CA ALA A 149 1.78 6.77 -4.17
C ALA A 149 3.05 5.90 -4.31
N GLU A 150 3.17 4.86 -3.48
CA GLU A 150 4.26 3.87 -3.51
C GLU A 150 4.20 2.91 -4.71
N ARG A 151 3.15 3.00 -5.54
CA ARG A 151 2.92 2.15 -6.72
C ARG A 151 2.92 0.66 -6.37
N ARG A 152 2.28 0.31 -5.25
CA ARG A 152 2.13 -1.09 -4.88
C ARG A 152 0.96 -1.71 -5.63
N LEU A 153 1.20 -2.86 -6.23
CA LEU A 153 0.12 -3.73 -6.69
C LEU A 153 -0.39 -4.53 -5.50
N VAL A 154 -1.44 -4.03 -4.87
CA VAL A 154 -2.10 -4.69 -3.72
C VAL A 154 -3.57 -4.93 -4.04
N GLU A 155 -4.09 -6.02 -3.48
CA GLU A 155 -5.53 -6.21 -3.38
C GLU A 155 -6.05 -5.28 -2.28
N TYR A 156 -6.87 -4.30 -2.68
CA TYR A 156 -7.42 -3.30 -1.76
C TYR A 156 -8.94 -3.25 -1.88
N THR A 157 -9.61 -3.48 -0.74
CA THR A 157 -11.07 -3.41 -0.62
C THR A 157 -11.44 -2.28 0.34
N TYR A 158 -12.24 -1.33 -0.14
CA TYR A 158 -12.81 -0.30 0.71
C TYR A 158 -14.03 -0.85 1.46
N THR A 159 -13.92 -0.95 2.79
CA THR A 159 -14.92 -1.60 3.65
C THR A 159 -15.79 -0.62 4.44
N ALA A 160 -15.47 0.67 4.43
CA ALA A 160 -16.17 1.65 5.27
C ALA A 160 -17.59 2.00 4.77
N ASP A 161 -17.86 1.83 3.47
CA ASP A 161 -19.22 1.94 2.92
C ASP A 161 -19.32 1.18 1.59
N LYS A 162 -20.23 0.20 1.53
CA LYS A 162 -20.37 -0.69 0.37
C LYS A 162 -20.91 0.05 -0.85
N ASP A 163 -21.93 0.89 -0.69
CA ASP A 163 -22.56 1.61 -1.81
C ASP A 163 -21.55 2.57 -2.48
N THR A 164 -20.75 3.27 -1.67
CA THR A 164 -19.64 4.10 -2.17
C THR A 164 -18.58 3.24 -2.85
N SER A 165 -18.18 2.11 -2.25
CA SER A 165 -17.20 1.19 -2.85
C SER A 165 -17.67 0.72 -4.23
N ASP A 166 -18.89 0.22 -4.34
CA ASP A 166 -19.46 -0.29 -5.59
C ASP A 166 -19.52 0.80 -6.66
N THR A 167 -19.88 2.03 -6.27
CA THR A 167 -20.02 3.19 -7.17
C THR A 167 -18.67 3.75 -7.63
N CYS A 168 -17.67 3.81 -6.73
CA CYS A 168 -16.47 4.62 -6.96
C CYS A 168 -15.19 3.80 -7.25
N SER A 169 -15.20 2.47 -7.04
CA SER A 169 -14.00 1.62 -7.14
C SER A 169 -13.86 0.82 -8.44
N SER A 170 -14.88 0.82 -9.30
CA SER A 170 -14.91 -0.07 -10.47
C SER A 170 -13.96 0.33 -11.61
N CYS A 171 -13.56 1.60 -11.66
CA CYS A 171 -12.67 2.11 -12.72
C CYS A 171 -11.26 2.43 -12.22
N HIS A 172 -11.13 2.81 -10.97
CA HIS A 172 -9.85 3.11 -10.32
C HIS A 172 -9.99 2.83 -8.81
N THR A 173 -8.87 2.64 -8.13
CA THR A 173 -8.88 2.43 -6.67
C THR A 173 -9.63 3.53 -5.91
N MET A 174 -10.29 3.15 -4.81
CA MET A 174 -10.87 4.07 -3.85
C MET A 174 -9.84 4.97 -3.18
N ALA A 175 -8.57 4.52 -3.10
CA ALA A 175 -7.49 5.32 -2.54
C ALA A 175 -7.37 6.68 -3.26
N ARG A 176 -7.76 6.77 -4.54
CA ARG A 176 -7.77 8.04 -5.29
C ARG A 176 -8.79 9.04 -4.75
N ALA A 177 -9.98 8.58 -4.34
CA ALA A 177 -10.97 9.43 -3.68
C ALA A 177 -10.56 9.74 -2.25
N MET A 178 -10.04 8.76 -1.52
CA MET A 178 -9.53 8.91 -0.15
C MET A 178 -8.32 9.86 -0.04
N SER A 179 -7.59 10.03 -1.14
CA SER A 179 -6.49 11.00 -1.31
C SER A 179 -6.96 12.45 -1.45
N GLU A 180 -8.21 12.73 -1.10
CA GLU A 180 -8.81 14.06 -1.15
C GLU A 180 -9.70 14.36 0.06
N ARG A 181 -9.88 15.65 0.32
CA ARG A 181 -10.79 16.21 1.33
C ARG A 181 -11.52 17.37 0.67
N ARG A 182 -12.85 17.39 0.71
CA ARG A 182 -13.65 18.34 -0.07
C ARG A 182 -14.88 18.80 0.70
N THR A 183 -15.40 19.97 0.33
CA THR A 183 -16.75 20.37 0.72
C THR A 183 -17.79 19.48 0.04
N LYS A 184 -19.03 19.50 0.53
CA LYS A 184 -20.14 18.75 -0.07
C LYS A 184 -20.33 19.10 -1.55
N ASP A 185 -20.31 20.38 -1.87
CA ASP A 185 -20.50 20.87 -3.23
C ASP A 185 -19.37 20.40 -4.15
N GLU A 186 -18.14 20.36 -3.65
CA GLU A 186 -16.99 19.86 -4.41
C GLU A 186 -17.00 18.35 -4.65
N TRP A 187 -17.61 17.57 -3.75
CA TRP A 187 -17.93 16.16 -4.02
C TRP A 187 -19.02 16.02 -5.07
N GLY A 188 -20.09 16.81 -4.99
CA GLY A 188 -21.15 16.84 -5.99
C GLY A 188 -20.61 17.19 -7.38
N LEU A 189 -19.78 18.23 -7.48
CA LEU A 189 -19.14 18.63 -8.73
C LEU A 189 -18.12 17.61 -9.24
N LEU A 190 -17.48 16.83 -8.37
CA LEU A 190 -16.64 15.71 -8.80
C LEU A 190 -17.48 14.64 -9.51
N VAL A 191 -18.62 14.27 -8.92
CA VAL A 191 -19.56 13.33 -9.53
C VAL A 191 -20.08 13.88 -10.86
N SER A 192 -20.48 15.16 -10.91
CA SER A 192 -20.90 15.81 -12.17
C SER A 192 -19.80 15.79 -13.23
N MET A 193 -18.53 16.01 -12.85
CA MET A 193 -17.40 15.92 -13.77
C MET A 193 -17.25 14.51 -14.36
N HIS A 194 -17.33 13.46 -13.52
CA HIS A 194 -17.27 12.08 -14.03
C HIS A 194 -18.40 11.79 -15.00
N ARG A 195 -19.64 12.21 -14.68
CA ARG A 195 -20.81 12.02 -15.56
C ARG A 195 -20.68 12.80 -16.86
N GLY A 196 -20.09 14.00 -16.82
CA GLY A 196 -19.85 14.81 -18.01
C GLY A 196 -18.77 14.23 -18.93
N TYR A 197 -17.68 13.70 -18.36
CA TYR A 197 -16.58 13.11 -19.14
C TYR A 197 -16.86 11.67 -19.60
N TYR A 198 -17.64 10.93 -18.82
CA TYR A 198 -17.94 9.53 -19.06
C TYR A 198 -19.46 9.31 -18.98
N PRO A 199 -20.23 9.74 -19.99
CA PRO A 199 -21.70 9.74 -19.92
C PRO A 199 -22.32 8.35 -19.72
N LEU A 200 -21.59 7.27 -20.07
CA LEU A 200 -22.06 5.90 -19.89
C LEU A 200 -22.09 5.44 -18.42
N ILE A 201 -21.40 6.13 -17.51
CA ILE A 201 -21.31 5.69 -16.10
C ILE A 201 -22.65 5.70 -15.38
N ASP A 202 -23.65 6.43 -15.88
CA ASP A 202 -24.99 6.41 -15.30
C ASP A 202 -25.63 5.01 -15.37
N ASN A 203 -25.33 4.26 -16.43
CA ASN A 203 -26.02 2.98 -16.73
C ASN A 203 -25.05 1.79 -16.88
N GLN A 204 -23.74 2.02 -16.97
CA GLN A 204 -22.75 0.97 -17.08
C GLN A 204 -22.79 0.07 -15.83
N PRO A 205 -22.83 -1.27 -15.97
CA PRO A 205 -22.72 -2.17 -14.81
C PRO A 205 -21.36 -2.00 -14.12
N MET A 206 -21.39 -1.57 -12.86
CA MET A 206 -20.21 -1.45 -11.97
C MET A 206 -20.16 -2.63 -10.98
N ASN A 207 -19.29 -2.61 -9.97
CA ASN A 207 -19.10 -3.70 -8.99
C ASN A 207 -20.40 -4.13 -8.27
N GLY A 208 -21.38 -3.23 -8.11
CA GLY A 208 -22.72 -3.52 -7.57
C GLY A 208 -23.79 -3.87 -8.62
N GLY A 209 -23.41 -3.95 -9.90
CA GLY A 209 -24.27 -4.25 -11.05
C GLY A 209 -25.22 -3.11 -11.46
N GLN A 210 -24.90 -1.86 -11.10
CA GLN A 210 -25.59 -0.63 -11.53
C GLN A 210 -24.56 0.49 -11.74
N GLY A 211 -24.94 1.55 -12.45
CA GLY A 211 -24.10 2.75 -12.61
C GLY A 211 -24.36 3.81 -11.54
N PHE A 212 -23.98 5.04 -11.82
CA PHE A 212 -24.19 6.21 -10.95
C PHE A 212 -25.67 6.49 -10.72
N ARG A 213 -26.52 6.13 -11.69
CA ARG A 213 -27.97 6.15 -11.55
C ARG A 213 -28.47 4.75 -11.22
N ARG A 214 -29.48 4.73 -10.37
CA ARG A 214 -30.22 3.51 -10.09
C ARG A 214 -30.94 3.07 -11.36
N THR A 215 -30.64 1.86 -11.81
CA THR A 215 -31.33 1.20 -12.94
C THR A 215 -32.22 0.05 -12.47
N ARG A 216 -32.08 -0.40 -11.22
CA ARG A 216 -32.95 -1.42 -10.61
C ARG A 216 -34.28 -0.83 -10.07
N PRO A 217 -35.32 -1.68 -9.95
CA PRO A 217 -36.56 -1.30 -9.29
C PRO A 217 -36.33 -0.78 -7.87
N VAL A 218 -37.26 0.07 -7.42
CA VAL A 218 -37.32 0.54 -6.04
C VAL A 218 -37.44 -0.67 -5.12
N GLN A 219 -36.58 -0.73 -4.10
CA GLN A 219 -36.68 -1.72 -3.05
C GLN A 219 -37.86 -1.34 -2.14
N THR A 220 -38.71 -2.32 -1.83
CA THR A 220 -39.87 -2.16 -0.94
C THR A 220 -39.67 -2.84 0.40
N GLU A 221 -38.78 -3.82 0.45
CA GLU A 221 -38.45 -4.56 1.67
C GLU A 221 -37.43 -3.79 2.52
N PRO A 222 -37.57 -3.78 3.86
CA PRO A 222 -36.57 -3.21 4.76
C PRO A 222 -35.19 -3.87 4.61
N ASP A 223 -34.14 -3.12 4.90
CA ASP A 223 -32.79 -3.65 5.02
C ASP A 223 -32.68 -4.62 6.21
N ALA A 224 -31.58 -5.37 6.29
CA ALA A 224 -31.34 -6.37 7.34
C ALA A 224 -31.42 -5.82 8.78
N ASP A 225 -31.30 -4.50 8.95
CA ASP A 225 -31.41 -3.79 10.22
C ASP A 225 -32.80 -3.18 10.48
N GLY A 226 -33.78 -3.46 9.61
CA GLY A 226 -35.17 -3.02 9.73
C GLY A 226 -35.45 -1.59 9.26
N ARG A 227 -34.45 -0.87 8.72
CA ARG A 227 -34.68 0.46 8.15
C ARG A 227 -35.37 0.38 6.78
N PRO A 228 -36.20 1.39 6.42
CA PRO A 228 -36.72 1.48 5.06
C PRO A 228 -35.59 1.50 4.04
N PRO A 229 -35.76 0.85 2.89
CA PRO A 229 -34.71 0.77 1.88
C PRO A 229 -34.32 2.14 1.35
N ASP A 230 -33.01 2.40 1.28
CA ASP A 230 -32.49 3.64 0.73
C ASP A 230 -32.53 3.61 -0.81
N ASN A 231 -33.60 4.21 -1.35
CA ASN A 231 -33.89 4.32 -2.77
C ASN A 231 -33.34 5.60 -3.42
N ARG A 232 -32.27 6.20 -2.90
CA ARG A 232 -31.56 7.28 -3.62
C ARG A 232 -30.74 6.72 -4.80
N HIS A 233 -30.18 7.59 -5.64
CA HIS A 233 -29.22 7.12 -6.63
C HIS A 233 -27.89 6.74 -5.95
N PRO A 234 -27.15 5.74 -6.48
CA PRO A 234 -25.85 5.35 -5.93
C PRO A 234 -24.89 6.54 -5.73
N MET A 235 -24.88 7.47 -6.68
CA MET A 235 -24.06 8.68 -6.57
C MET A 235 -24.46 9.59 -5.40
N ASP A 236 -25.74 9.67 -5.04
CA ASP A 236 -26.20 10.53 -3.95
C ASP A 236 -25.78 9.97 -2.59
N LYS A 237 -25.85 8.64 -2.45
CA LYS A 237 -25.35 7.91 -1.27
C LYS A 237 -23.84 8.08 -1.12
N ALA A 238 -23.11 7.95 -2.23
CA ALA A 238 -21.66 8.17 -2.24
C ALA A 238 -21.29 9.61 -1.86
N ILE A 239 -21.99 10.63 -2.38
CA ILE A 239 -21.75 12.04 -2.01
C ILE A 239 -21.98 12.26 -0.51
N GLU A 240 -23.05 11.71 0.07
CA GLU A 240 -23.30 11.81 1.50
C GLU A 240 -22.16 11.18 2.33
N HIS A 241 -21.77 9.95 1.99
CA HIS A 241 -20.70 9.25 2.70
C HIS A 241 -19.35 9.97 2.58
N LEU A 242 -18.98 10.40 1.37
CA LEU A 242 -17.72 11.10 1.11
C LEU A 242 -17.68 12.46 1.80
N THR A 243 -18.80 13.18 1.86
CA THR A 243 -18.90 14.46 2.58
C THR A 243 -18.67 14.26 4.08
N LYS A 244 -19.27 13.22 4.67
CA LYS A 244 -19.12 12.91 6.09
C LYS A 244 -17.72 12.40 6.44
N THR A 245 -17.17 11.54 5.59
CA THR A 245 -15.94 10.79 5.88
C THR A 245 -14.68 11.53 5.46
N TYR A 246 -14.76 12.34 4.41
CA TYR A 246 -13.63 13.10 3.85
C TYR A 246 -13.98 14.60 3.69
N PRO A 247 -14.40 15.28 4.76
CA PRO A 247 -14.73 16.71 4.73
C PRO A 247 -13.48 17.55 4.50
N LEU A 248 -13.65 18.76 3.96
CA LEU A 248 -12.56 19.71 3.74
C LEU A 248 -11.76 19.96 5.02
N ASP A 249 -12.45 20.29 6.10
CA ASP A 249 -11.84 20.58 7.39
C ASP A 249 -11.84 19.35 8.28
N THR A 250 -10.67 18.99 8.80
CA THR A 250 -10.51 17.88 9.74
C THR A 250 -9.66 18.31 10.93
N PRO A 251 -9.89 17.75 12.14
CA PRO A 251 -9.03 18.01 13.29
C PRO A 251 -7.57 17.63 13.03
N ALA A 252 -7.33 16.56 12.27
CA ALA A 252 -5.99 16.12 11.88
C ALA A 252 -5.27 17.19 11.05
N TRP A 253 -5.94 17.77 10.05
CA TRP A 253 -5.37 18.85 9.24
C TRP A 253 -5.16 20.14 10.04
N ALA A 254 -6.12 20.53 10.87
CA ALA A 254 -6.01 21.71 11.72
C ALA A 254 -4.79 21.62 12.65
N ALA A 255 -4.61 20.46 13.30
CA ALA A 255 -3.46 20.21 14.17
C ALA A 255 -2.14 20.13 13.39
N TRP A 256 -2.12 19.53 12.21
CA TRP A 256 -0.91 19.38 11.41
C TRP A 256 -0.47 20.71 10.78
N SER A 257 -1.36 21.39 10.05
CA SER A 257 -1.06 22.63 9.34
C SER A 257 -0.59 23.75 10.28
N ALA A 258 -1.14 23.85 11.49
CA ALA A 258 -0.71 24.81 12.49
C ALA A 258 0.67 24.50 13.09
N ALA A 259 1.07 23.24 13.13
CA ALA A 259 2.35 22.79 13.71
C ALA A 259 3.45 22.52 12.68
N MET A 260 3.13 22.61 11.39
CA MET A 260 4.03 22.26 10.31
C MET A 260 5.27 23.19 10.32
N GLN A 261 6.45 22.58 10.16
CA GLN A 261 7.73 23.27 10.10
C GLN A 261 8.56 22.74 8.93
N PRO A 262 9.53 23.52 8.40
CA PRO A 262 10.50 23.01 7.45
C PRO A 262 11.23 21.77 7.99
N ALA A 263 11.24 20.69 7.22
CA ALA A 263 11.75 19.40 7.67
C ALA A 263 13.29 19.44 7.82
N LYS A 264 13.81 19.06 9.00
CA LYS A 264 15.26 19.07 9.26
C LYS A 264 15.87 17.69 9.06
N LEU A 265 16.07 17.28 7.81
CA LEU A 265 16.41 15.89 7.45
C LEU A 265 17.90 15.64 7.22
N ALA A 266 18.74 16.68 7.18
CA ALA A 266 20.17 16.54 6.97
C ALA A 266 20.82 15.62 8.02
N GLY A 267 21.71 14.73 7.58
CA GLY A 267 22.39 13.76 8.44
C GLY A 267 22.55 12.38 7.80
N ARG A 268 23.05 11.44 8.60
CA ARG A 268 23.20 10.02 8.24
C ARG A 268 21.97 9.24 8.68
N TRP A 269 21.53 8.33 7.84
CA TRP A 269 20.39 7.46 8.06
C TRP A 269 20.81 6.02 7.75
N ALA A 270 20.45 5.08 8.62
CA ALA A 270 20.46 3.67 8.28
C ALA A 270 19.37 3.44 7.25
N VAL A 271 19.61 2.60 6.24
CA VAL A 271 18.56 2.06 5.39
C VAL A 271 18.53 0.55 5.55
N THR A 272 17.34 0.03 5.85
CA THR A 272 17.01 -1.39 5.79
C THR A 272 15.83 -1.58 4.88
N GLY A 273 15.79 -2.67 4.14
CA GLY A 273 14.68 -2.92 3.24
C GLY A 273 14.68 -4.33 2.67
N TYR A 274 13.75 -4.58 1.76
CA TYR A 274 13.61 -5.86 1.07
C TYR A 274 13.32 -5.64 -0.41
N GLN A 275 14.12 -6.27 -1.26
CA GLN A 275 13.92 -6.29 -2.70
C GLN A 275 13.47 -7.69 -3.14
N PRO A 276 12.24 -7.87 -3.64
CA PRO A 276 11.84 -9.13 -4.24
C PRO A 276 12.84 -9.60 -5.32
N GLY A 277 13.17 -10.89 -5.31
CA GLY A 277 14.17 -11.54 -6.15
C GLY A 277 15.60 -11.41 -5.65
N LYS A 278 15.88 -10.55 -4.66
CA LYS A 278 17.22 -10.35 -4.08
C LYS A 278 17.28 -10.59 -2.58
N GLY A 279 16.24 -10.25 -1.84
CA GLY A 279 16.15 -10.36 -0.38
C GLY A 279 16.43 -9.04 0.34
N ALA A 280 16.87 -9.15 1.61
CA ALA A 280 17.13 -7.99 2.46
C ALA A 280 18.26 -7.10 1.93
N ILE A 281 18.07 -5.79 2.04
CA ILE A 281 19.11 -4.78 1.81
C ILE A 281 19.40 -4.00 3.09
N VAL A 282 20.67 -3.64 3.28
CA VAL A 282 21.16 -2.92 4.46
C VAL A 282 22.19 -1.88 4.02
N GLY A 283 22.21 -0.71 4.64
CA GLY A 283 23.12 0.35 4.22
C GLY A 283 22.92 1.68 4.91
N GLN A 284 23.41 2.74 4.28
CA GLN A 284 23.30 4.11 4.75
C GLN A 284 22.85 5.06 3.64
N VAL A 285 22.11 6.09 4.05
CA VAL A 285 21.72 7.23 3.24
C VAL A 285 22.25 8.49 3.91
N VAL A 286 22.95 9.33 3.16
CA VAL A 286 23.39 10.65 3.59
C VAL A 286 22.49 11.68 2.94
N VAL A 287 21.82 12.47 3.77
CA VAL A 287 20.92 13.55 3.34
C VAL A 287 21.61 14.88 3.62
N SER A 288 21.66 15.76 2.63
CA SER A 288 22.11 17.15 2.78
C SER A 288 21.04 18.11 2.28
N ALA A 289 20.87 19.24 2.95
CA ALA A 289 19.93 20.28 2.52
C ALA A 289 20.43 20.95 1.24
N ASP A 290 19.53 21.28 0.32
CA ASP A 290 19.84 22.18 -0.78
C ASP A 290 19.93 23.61 -0.24
N PRO A 291 21.08 24.29 -0.34
CA PRO A 291 21.24 25.65 0.18
C PRO A 291 20.32 26.67 -0.51
N ASN A 292 19.77 26.34 -1.68
CA ASN A 292 18.92 27.22 -2.47
C ASN A 292 17.42 26.89 -2.34
N ALA A 293 17.05 25.82 -1.65
CA ALA A 293 15.66 25.38 -1.53
C ALA A 293 15.43 24.59 -0.22
N GLY A 294 14.78 25.23 0.77
CA GLY A 294 14.66 24.71 2.14
C GLY A 294 13.94 23.36 2.32
N ASP A 295 13.12 22.95 1.34
CA ASP A 295 12.42 21.65 1.34
C ASP A 295 13.02 20.65 0.35
N SER A 296 14.18 20.97 -0.24
CA SER A 296 14.89 20.11 -1.18
C SER A 296 16.19 19.59 -0.59
N PHE A 297 16.57 18.39 -0.99
CA PHE A 297 17.70 17.66 -0.44
C PHE A 297 18.51 16.97 -1.54
N ASN A 298 19.83 16.89 -1.36
CA ASN A 298 20.66 15.93 -2.09
C ASN A 298 20.81 14.66 -1.26
N VAL A 299 20.87 13.53 -1.94
CA VAL A 299 20.80 12.19 -1.33
C VAL A 299 21.90 11.32 -1.90
N ASP A 300 22.77 10.82 -1.04
CA ASP A 300 23.79 9.82 -1.38
C ASP A 300 23.48 8.52 -0.65
N THR A 301 23.12 7.50 -1.42
CA THR A 301 22.66 6.20 -0.90
C THR A 301 23.70 5.13 -1.21
N ARG A 302 24.07 4.34 -0.21
CA ARG A 302 24.87 3.12 -0.38
C ARG A 302 24.25 1.98 0.40
N TYR A 303 23.87 0.91 -0.28
CA TYR A 303 23.35 -0.30 0.36
C TYR A 303 23.96 -1.57 -0.23
N THR A 304 23.86 -2.65 0.55
CA THR A 304 24.31 -3.98 0.21
C THR A 304 23.12 -4.93 0.24
N VAL A 305 22.97 -5.77 -0.78
CA VAL A 305 22.06 -6.92 -0.75
C VAL A 305 22.69 -7.95 0.18
N ALA A 306 22.08 -8.17 1.34
CA ALA A 306 22.72 -8.83 2.47
C ALA A 306 23.23 -10.23 2.11
N ARG A 307 22.38 -11.04 1.44
CA ARG A 307 22.67 -12.44 1.06
C ARG A 307 23.81 -12.58 0.05
N THR A 308 23.96 -11.63 -0.87
CA THR A 308 24.93 -11.75 -1.98
C THR A 308 26.17 -10.89 -1.78
N GLY A 309 26.12 -9.89 -0.90
CA GLY A 309 27.17 -8.88 -0.76
C GLY A 309 27.22 -7.85 -1.89
N GLU A 310 26.29 -7.91 -2.86
CA GLU A 310 26.19 -6.94 -3.96
C GLU A 310 25.98 -5.54 -3.38
N THR A 311 26.89 -4.61 -3.68
CA THR A 311 26.81 -3.23 -3.19
C THR A 311 26.34 -2.30 -4.29
N VAL A 312 25.40 -1.42 -3.97
CA VAL A 312 24.80 -0.43 -4.86
C VAL A 312 25.03 0.97 -4.28
N SER A 313 25.44 1.91 -5.12
CA SER A 313 25.56 3.33 -4.77
C SER A 313 24.73 4.18 -5.72
N ARG A 314 24.01 5.16 -5.18
CA ARG A 314 23.14 6.07 -5.93
C ARG A 314 23.31 7.49 -5.44
N ALA A 315 23.26 8.43 -6.38
CA ALA A 315 23.14 9.85 -6.07
C ALA A 315 21.77 10.34 -6.56
N GLY A 316 21.16 11.24 -5.79
CA GLY A 316 19.78 11.65 -6.00
C GLY A 316 19.43 13.01 -5.42
N LYS A 317 18.18 13.39 -5.67
CA LYS A 317 17.55 14.59 -5.11
C LYS A 317 16.18 14.23 -4.58
N ALA A 318 15.76 14.91 -3.53
CA ALA A 318 14.44 14.76 -2.97
C ALA A 318 13.80 16.10 -2.62
N ILE A 319 12.48 16.09 -2.52
CA ILE A 319 11.67 17.20 -2.04
C ILE A 319 10.67 16.68 -0.99
N ILE A 320 10.36 17.52 0.00
CA ILE A 320 9.31 17.28 0.98
C ILE A 320 8.07 18.09 0.62
N TYR A 321 6.92 17.41 0.52
CA TYR A 321 5.61 18.05 0.45
C TYR A 321 4.89 17.96 1.80
N THR A 322 4.15 19.01 2.14
CA THR A 322 3.31 19.06 3.36
C THR A 322 4.09 18.78 4.65
N GLY A 323 5.41 19.00 4.64
CA GLY A 323 6.30 18.78 5.80
C GLY A 323 6.66 17.32 6.12
N PHE A 324 6.12 16.32 5.41
CA PHE A 324 6.41 14.90 5.70
C PHE A 324 6.41 13.95 4.49
N GLN A 325 5.85 14.34 3.34
CA GLN A 325 5.76 13.44 2.18
C GLN A 325 7.02 13.57 1.33
N TRP A 326 7.97 12.64 1.51
CA TRP A 326 9.22 12.57 0.75
C TRP A 326 8.98 12.05 -0.66
N ARG A 327 9.47 12.80 -1.65
CA ARG A 327 9.54 12.39 -3.05
C ARG A 327 10.96 12.57 -3.56
N GLY A 328 11.64 11.45 -3.74
CA GLY A 328 13.02 11.40 -4.21
C GLY A 328 13.14 10.82 -5.61
N ARG A 329 14.30 11.06 -6.21
CA ARG A 329 14.78 10.34 -7.38
C ARG A 329 16.28 10.14 -7.28
N GLY A 330 16.76 8.96 -7.64
CA GLY A 330 18.18 8.62 -7.55
C GLY A 330 18.60 7.58 -8.59
N GLY A 331 19.76 7.78 -9.21
CA GLY A 331 20.30 6.91 -10.23
C GLY A 331 21.65 6.33 -9.82
N LEU A 332 22.06 5.24 -10.49
CA LEU A 332 23.46 4.85 -10.48
C LEU A 332 24.29 5.98 -11.13
N PRO A 333 25.55 6.20 -10.71
CA PRO A 333 26.41 7.18 -11.36
C PRO A 333 26.46 6.96 -12.89
N GLY A 334 26.16 8.01 -13.65
CA GLY A 334 26.15 7.97 -15.12
C GLY A 334 24.99 7.19 -15.77
N SER A 335 23.96 6.79 -15.01
CA SER A 335 22.80 6.09 -15.55
C SER A 335 21.59 7.01 -15.72
N ASP A 336 20.92 6.91 -16.87
CA ASP A 336 19.64 7.58 -17.13
C ASP A 336 18.44 6.85 -16.47
N ASN A 337 18.67 5.63 -15.95
CA ASN A 337 17.64 4.84 -15.26
C ASN A 337 17.51 5.29 -13.80
N VAL A 338 16.77 6.37 -13.59
CA VAL A 338 16.46 6.88 -12.26
C VAL A 338 15.37 6.09 -11.57
N TRP A 339 15.61 5.76 -10.31
CA TRP A 339 14.59 5.22 -9.41
C TRP A 339 13.83 6.37 -8.75
N ARG A 340 12.57 6.13 -8.42
CA ARG A 340 11.72 7.02 -7.64
C ARG A 340 11.71 6.55 -6.20
N GLU A 341 11.65 7.50 -5.27
CA GLU A 341 11.54 7.25 -3.85
C GLU A 341 10.27 7.91 -3.35
N VAL A 342 9.39 7.13 -2.72
CA VAL A 342 8.13 7.62 -2.14
C VAL A 342 8.10 7.14 -0.71
N MET A 343 8.25 8.06 0.23
CA MET A 343 8.29 7.74 1.66
C MET A 343 7.50 8.78 2.45
N LEU A 344 7.13 8.39 3.67
CA LEU A 344 6.59 9.28 4.68
C LEU A 344 7.65 9.46 5.77
N VAL A 345 7.86 10.71 6.20
CA VAL A 345 8.73 11.09 7.30
C VAL A 345 7.91 11.15 8.58
N GLU A 346 8.38 10.51 9.64
CA GLU A 346 7.73 10.57 10.93
C GLU A 346 7.90 11.94 11.61
N ARG A 347 6.96 12.28 12.50
CA ARG A 347 6.83 13.62 13.09
C ARG A 347 8.07 14.07 13.87
N ASP A 348 8.87 13.14 14.38
CA ASP A 348 10.09 13.40 15.13
C ASP A 348 11.34 13.53 14.24
N TRP A 349 11.20 13.33 12.92
CA TRP A 349 12.29 13.31 11.93
C TRP A 349 13.41 12.32 12.24
N LYS A 350 13.06 11.21 12.90
CA LYS A 350 13.99 10.11 13.18
C LYS A 350 13.75 8.89 12.32
N GLU A 351 12.56 8.74 11.75
CA GLU A 351 12.22 7.63 10.88
C GLU A 351 11.58 8.09 9.56
N MET A 352 11.84 7.34 8.50
CA MET A 352 11.09 7.41 7.25
C MET A 352 10.77 6.00 6.76
N SER A 353 9.63 5.81 6.11
CA SER A 353 9.28 4.52 5.51
C SER A 353 8.49 4.69 4.23
N GLY A 354 8.66 3.75 3.31
CA GLY A 354 7.89 3.68 2.09
C GLY A 354 8.55 2.76 1.07
N ARG A 355 8.57 3.18 -0.20
CA ARG A 355 9.05 2.36 -1.30
C ARG A 355 9.93 3.12 -2.28
N TRP A 356 10.99 2.47 -2.73
CA TRP A 356 11.78 2.88 -3.89
C TRP A 356 11.42 1.97 -5.07
N PHE A 357 11.29 2.51 -6.27
CA PHE A 357 10.93 1.71 -7.44
C PHE A 357 11.45 2.31 -8.74
N THR A 358 11.56 1.48 -9.79
CA THR A 358 11.98 1.96 -11.10
C THR A 358 10.86 2.74 -11.78
N GLY A 359 11.19 3.67 -12.69
CA GLY A 359 10.18 4.51 -13.34
C GLY A 359 9.12 3.74 -14.12
N ALA A 360 9.47 3.21 -15.30
CA ALA A 360 8.51 2.55 -16.20
C ALA A 360 8.09 1.14 -15.77
N TYR A 361 8.84 0.52 -14.85
CA TYR A 361 8.59 -0.82 -14.29
C TYR A 361 8.45 -0.70 -12.77
N ASP A 362 7.39 -0.03 -12.33
CA ASP A 362 7.18 0.29 -10.92
C ASP A 362 6.87 -0.94 -10.05
N GLU A 363 6.64 -2.11 -10.66
CA GLU A 363 6.62 -3.41 -10.00
C GLU A 363 8.00 -3.81 -9.43
N ILE A 364 9.10 -3.29 -10.00
CA ILE A 364 10.46 -3.52 -9.49
C ILE A 364 10.78 -2.44 -8.47
N GLY A 365 10.99 -2.84 -7.22
CA GLY A 365 11.29 -1.90 -6.15
C GLY A 365 11.78 -2.53 -4.87
N ILE A 366 11.99 -1.67 -3.87
CA ILE A 366 12.49 -2.00 -2.54
C ILE A 366 11.55 -1.34 -1.54
N ASP A 367 11.02 -2.13 -0.62
CA ASP A 367 10.37 -1.60 0.57
C ASP A 367 11.45 -1.18 1.55
N VAL A 368 11.41 0.07 2.00
CA VAL A 368 12.49 0.67 2.79
C VAL A 368 11.99 1.28 4.09
N LYS A 369 12.82 1.15 5.11
CA LYS A 369 12.78 1.94 6.34
C LYS A 369 14.13 2.61 6.52
N LEU A 370 14.09 3.92 6.78
CA LEU A 370 15.25 4.72 7.15
C LEU A 370 15.14 5.13 8.61
N VAL A 371 16.23 5.00 9.36
CA VAL A 371 16.33 5.44 10.76
C VAL A 371 17.54 6.34 10.92
N ARG A 372 17.36 7.51 11.53
CA ARG A 372 18.43 8.48 11.75
C ARG A 372 19.51 7.87 12.64
N LEU A 373 20.76 7.95 12.21
CA LEU A 373 21.91 7.42 12.94
C LEU A 373 22.43 8.42 13.97
N SER A 374 22.75 7.92 15.17
CA SER A 374 23.58 8.60 16.16
C SER A 374 25.06 8.21 15.98
N SER A 375 25.89 8.53 16.97
CA SER A 375 27.27 8.03 17.08
C SER A 375 27.35 6.60 17.61
N ASP A 376 26.27 6.08 18.18
CA ASP A 376 26.25 4.76 18.83
C ASP A 376 26.31 3.64 17.78
N PRO A 377 26.87 2.46 18.12
CA PRO A 377 26.82 1.29 17.25
C PRO A 377 25.38 0.87 16.96
N ALA A 378 25.09 0.57 15.70
CA ALA A 378 23.79 0.10 15.25
C ALA A 378 23.96 -1.16 14.38
N VAL A 379 23.19 -2.22 14.71
CA VAL A 379 23.13 -3.46 13.94
C VAL A 379 21.91 -3.40 13.01
N PHE A 380 22.14 -3.61 11.71
CA PHE A 380 21.09 -3.56 10.69
C PHE A 380 20.54 -4.94 10.35
N GLY A 381 21.39 -5.95 10.32
CA GLY A 381 21.04 -7.34 10.01
C GLY A 381 22.27 -8.19 9.69
N SER A 382 22.06 -9.35 9.07
CA SER A 382 23.12 -10.26 8.63
C SER A 382 22.95 -10.73 7.18
N ASP A 383 24.00 -11.32 6.61
CA ASP A 383 23.96 -11.95 5.29
C ASP A 383 23.13 -13.24 5.25
N LEU A 384 22.97 -13.89 6.41
CA LEU A 384 22.10 -15.04 6.59
C LEU A 384 20.79 -14.65 7.26
N THR A 385 19.73 -15.40 6.95
CA THR A 385 18.42 -15.35 7.63
C THR A 385 18.21 -16.54 8.57
N ALA A 386 18.90 -17.66 8.32
CA ALA A 386 18.76 -18.87 9.12
C ALA A 386 20.10 -19.62 9.28
N LEU A 387 20.22 -20.33 10.40
CA LEU A 387 21.38 -21.08 10.84
C LEU A 387 20.99 -22.54 11.11
N LYS A 388 21.53 -23.46 10.31
CA LYS A 388 21.27 -24.89 10.50
C LYS A 388 22.03 -25.44 11.71
N THR A 389 21.38 -26.23 12.55
CA THR A 389 22.03 -26.96 13.64
C THR A 389 23.11 -27.91 13.13
N ALA A 390 24.05 -28.29 14.01
CA ALA A 390 25.19 -29.14 13.67
C ALA A 390 26.07 -28.60 12.53
N SER A 391 26.27 -27.27 12.50
CA SER A 391 27.16 -26.59 11.55
C SER A 391 28.45 -26.16 12.24
N THR A 392 29.59 -26.27 11.56
CA THR A 392 30.89 -25.82 12.08
C THR A 392 31.59 -24.88 11.11
N GLY A 393 32.34 -23.91 11.62
CA GLY A 393 33.13 -22.96 10.84
C GLY A 393 32.30 -22.14 9.84
N ARG A 394 31.02 -21.91 10.13
CA ARG A 394 30.10 -21.22 9.22
C ARG A 394 30.44 -19.72 9.20
N ALA A 395 30.79 -19.20 8.03
CA ALA A 395 30.94 -17.77 7.84
C ALA A 395 29.59 -17.03 7.93
N LEU A 396 29.59 -15.89 8.62
CA LEU A 396 28.46 -14.98 8.75
C LEU A 396 28.98 -13.54 8.78
N LYS A 397 28.24 -12.63 8.13
CA LYS A 397 28.47 -11.18 8.18
C LYS A 397 27.35 -10.48 8.90
N ILE A 398 27.72 -9.58 9.80
CA ILE A 398 26.82 -8.64 10.49
C ILE A 398 27.03 -7.27 9.85
N TYR A 399 25.94 -6.65 9.39
CA TYR A 399 25.97 -5.32 8.80
C TYR A 399 25.45 -4.28 9.80
N GLY A 400 26.02 -3.08 9.77
CA GLY A 400 25.66 -2.03 10.72
C GLY A 400 26.25 -0.67 10.39
N ALA A 401 26.25 0.21 11.39
CA ALA A 401 26.96 1.47 11.38
C ALA A 401 27.62 1.72 12.73
N ASN A 402 28.73 2.45 12.72
CA ASN A 402 29.54 2.77 13.90
C ASN A 402 29.92 1.51 14.71
N LEU A 403 30.03 0.35 14.06
CA LEU A 403 30.45 -0.87 14.73
C LEU A 403 31.91 -0.73 15.21
N PRO A 404 32.26 -1.30 16.38
CA PRO A 404 33.62 -1.22 16.90
C PRO A 404 34.64 -1.88 15.96
N ALA A 405 35.80 -1.25 15.78
CA ALA A 405 36.88 -1.79 14.94
C ALA A 405 37.70 -2.89 15.65
N SER A 406 37.55 -3.04 16.98
CA SER A 406 38.17 -4.08 17.78
C SER A 406 37.09 -4.80 18.55
N VAL A 407 36.82 -6.04 18.15
CA VAL A 407 35.73 -6.88 18.66
C VAL A 407 36.31 -8.23 18.98
N LYS A 408 35.96 -8.80 20.13
CA LYS A 408 36.31 -10.16 20.51
C LYS A 408 35.12 -11.09 20.27
N PRO A 409 35.33 -12.42 20.15
CA PRO A 409 34.23 -13.37 20.00
C PRO A 409 33.13 -13.24 21.05
N GLU A 410 33.48 -12.94 22.31
CA GLU A 410 32.53 -12.75 23.41
C GLU A 410 31.68 -11.48 23.32
N ASP A 411 32.08 -10.50 22.49
CA ASP A 411 31.33 -9.27 22.26
C ASP A 411 30.21 -9.44 21.22
N VAL A 412 30.16 -10.61 20.56
CA VAL A 412 29.21 -10.94 19.51
C VAL A 412 28.32 -12.10 19.95
N GLY A 413 27.01 -11.87 19.99
CA GLY A 413 26.03 -12.85 20.46
C GLY A 413 25.01 -13.22 19.39
N PHE A 414 24.76 -14.52 19.27
CA PHE A 414 23.72 -15.13 18.43
C PHE A 414 22.75 -16.02 19.23
N GLY A 415 22.75 -15.87 20.57
CA GLY A 415 21.93 -16.66 21.50
C GLY A 415 22.43 -18.08 21.77
N GLN A 416 21.65 -18.83 22.54
CA GLN A 416 22.02 -20.18 23.01
C GLN A 416 22.28 -21.14 21.84
N GLY A 417 23.37 -21.91 21.97
CA GLY A 417 23.75 -22.96 21.03
C GLY A 417 24.52 -22.47 19.80
N VAL A 418 24.81 -21.17 19.68
CA VAL A 418 25.64 -20.60 18.62
C VAL A 418 26.89 -19.98 19.23
N LYS A 419 28.06 -20.47 18.83
CA LYS A 419 29.37 -20.03 19.34
C LYS A 419 30.12 -19.29 18.26
N VAL A 420 30.59 -18.06 18.55
CA VAL A 420 31.55 -17.36 17.71
C VAL A 420 32.93 -17.96 17.94
N THR A 421 33.52 -18.54 16.90
CA THR A 421 34.83 -19.18 16.97
C THR A 421 35.94 -18.23 16.59
N ARG A 422 35.67 -17.30 15.67
CA ARG A 422 36.66 -16.36 15.15
C ARG A 422 36.03 -15.06 14.65
N ILE A 423 36.68 -13.93 14.93
CA ILE A 423 36.43 -12.67 14.24
C ILE A 423 37.32 -12.64 13.00
N VAL A 424 36.73 -12.64 11.81
CA VAL A 424 37.43 -12.64 10.53
C VAL A 424 37.85 -11.23 10.14
N SER A 425 36.94 -10.27 10.30
CA SER A 425 37.23 -8.84 10.13
C SER A 425 36.22 -7.99 10.91
N ALA A 426 36.63 -6.81 11.36
CA ALA A 426 35.75 -5.85 12.01
C ALA A 426 35.96 -4.46 11.38
N ARG A 427 34.88 -3.90 10.81
CA ARG A 427 34.82 -2.56 10.23
C ARG A 427 33.58 -1.87 10.77
N SER A 428 33.53 -0.54 10.65
CA SER A 428 32.42 0.26 11.18
C SER A 428 31.06 -0.04 10.54
N ASP A 429 31.04 -0.71 9.38
CA ASP A 429 29.85 -1.05 8.61
C ASP A 429 29.60 -2.56 8.44
N GLU A 430 30.60 -3.41 8.73
CA GLU A 430 30.52 -4.86 8.59
C GLU A 430 31.45 -5.55 9.61
N ILE A 431 30.96 -6.58 10.30
CA ILE A 431 31.77 -7.54 11.03
C ILE A 431 31.57 -8.92 10.41
N ALA A 432 32.66 -9.56 10.00
CA ALA A 432 32.64 -10.94 9.50
C ALA A 432 33.15 -11.87 10.61
N VAL A 433 32.42 -12.96 10.85
CA VAL A 433 32.71 -13.95 11.89
C VAL A 433 32.62 -15.37 11.34
N GLU A 434 33.25 -16.31 12.03
CA GLU A 434 32.97 -17.74 11.92
C GLU A 434 32.23 -18.20 13.17
N ILE A 435 31.22 -19.03 12.97
CA ILE A 435 30.37 -19.58 14.04
C ILE A 435 30.24 -21.10 13.94
N ASP A 436 30.04 -21.72 15.10
CA ASP A 436 29.58 -23.10 15.23
C ASP A 436 28.15 -23.09 15.80
N VAL A 437 27.29 -23.95 15.28
CA VAL A 437 25.92 -24.16 15.75
C VAL A 437 25.82 -25.57 16.30
N ALA A 438 25.56 -25.69 17.61
CA ALA A 438 25.45 -26.98 18.28
C ALA A 438 24.31 -27.83 17.68
N SER A 439 24.47 -29.15 17.72
CA SER A 439 23.43 -30.08 17.23
C SER A 439 22.14 -30.02 18.05
N ASN A 440 22.23 -29.64 19.32
CA ASN A 440 21.12 -29.46 20.24
C ASN A 440 20.75 -27.99 20.46
N ALA A 441 21.20 -27.08 19.58
CA ALA A 441 20.81 -25.67 19.68
C ALA A 441 19.28 -25.55 19.58
N PRO A 442 18.61 -24.82 20.50
CA PRO A 442 17.15 -24.69 20.47
C PRO A 442 16.66 -24.09 19.15
N ILE A 443 15.63 -24.67 18.55
CA ILE A 443 15.03 -24.13 17.31
C ILE A 443 14.32 -22.81 17.62
N GLY A 444 14.39 -21.83 16.71
CA GLY A 444 13.64 -20.58 16.81
C GLY A 444 14.45 -19.31 16.52
N PRO A 445 13.81 -18.14 16.64
CA PRO A 445 14.42 -16.84 16.37
C PRO A 445 15.64 -16.56 17.25
N ARG A 446 16.54 -15.72 16.75
CA ARG A 446 17.76 -15.25 17.41
C ARG A 446 17.97 -13.77 17.19
N ASP A 447 18.29 -13.10 18.28
CA ASP A 447 18.81 -11.74 18.26
C ASP A 447 20.28 -11.77 17.85
N VAL A 448 20.70 -10.73 17.14
CA VAL A 448 22.12 -10.49 16.85
C VAL A 448 22.58 -9.32 17.70
N SER A 449 23.67 -9.52 18.44
CA SER A 449 24.26 -8.48 19.27
C SER A 449 25.73 -8.28 18.95
N VAL A 450 26.16 -7.02 18.98
CA VAL A 450 27.55 -6.60 18.82
C VAL A 450 27.82 -5.49 19.84
N ALA A 451 28.70 -5.75 20.80
CA ALA A 451 29.17 -4.75 21.78
C ALA A 451 28.04 -3.94 22.44
N GLY A 452 26.94 -4.61 22.83
CA GLY A 452 25.78 -4.00 23.46
C GLY A 452 24.70 -3.46 22.52
N ALA A 453 24.98 -3.30 21.23
CA ALA A 453 23.96 -3.04 20.22
C ALA A 453 23.25 -4.34 19.86
N VAL A 454 21.91 -4.35 19.90
CA VAL A 454 21.09 -5.54 19.66
C VAL A 454 20.08 -5.29 18.55
N LYS A 455 20.00 -6.22 17.60
CA LYS A 455 18.92 -6.31 16.62
C LYS A 455 18.09 -7.57 16.89
N PRO A 456 16.86 -7.42 17.41
CA PRO A 456 16.01 -8.55 17.70
C PRO A 456 15.63 -9.36 16.46
N ALA A 457 15.43 -10.67 16.63
CA ALA A 457 14.89 -11.59 15.63
C ALA A 457 15.52 -11.46 14.23
N THR A 458 16.85 -11.38 14.17
CA THR A 458 17.61 -11.23 12.91
C THR A 458 17.81 -12.56 12.19
N LEU A 459 17.92 -13.66 12.95
CA LEU A 459 18.22 -15.00 12.46
C LEU A 459 17.22 -16.02 13.00
N VAL A 460 17.14 -17.18 12.37
CA VAL A 460 16.42 -18.36 12.88
C VAL A 460 17.39 -19.54 12.99
N VAL A 461 17.46 -20.21 14.14
CA VAL A 461 18.12 -21.51 14.26
C VAL A 461 17.11 -22.61 13.91
N TYR A 462 17.49 -23.55 13.04
CA TYR A 462 16.63 -24.61 12.54
C TYR A 462 17.40 -25.91 12.30
N ASP A 463 16.74 -27.06 12.26
CA ASP A 463 17.35 -28.36 11.97
C ASP A 463 17.06 -28.85 10.53
N ARG A 464 15.88 -28.54 9.99
CA ARG A 464 15.43 -28.94 8.65
C ARG A 464 14.43 -27.95 8.03
N ILE A 465 14.21 -28.11 6.73
CA ILE A 465 13.15 -27.41 6.00
C ILE A 465 11.98 -28.38 5.89
N ASP A 466 10.84 -28.06 6.52
CA ASP A 466 9.63 -28.88 6.47
C ASP A 466 8.79 -28.58 5.22
N GLY A 467 8.86 -27.35 4.70
CA GLY A 467 8.13 -26.92 3.51
C GLY A 467 8.77 -25.72 2.81
N ILE A 468 8.23 -25.37 1.65
CA ILE A 468 8.56 -24.12 0.94
C ILE A 468 7.27 -23.37 0.60
N LYS A 469 7.34 -22.04 0.51
CA LYS A 469 6.23 -21.18 0.07
C LYS A 469 6.67 -20.30 -1.10
N VAL A 470 5.81 -20.16 -2.12
CA VAL A 470 6.01 -19.20 -3.22
C VAL A 470 5.39 -17.86 -2.83
N ARG A 471 6.15 -16.77 -3.01
CA ARG A 471 5.70 -15.40 -2.75
C ARG A 471 5.85 -14.53 -4.01
N PRO A 472 4.86 -13.71 -4.40
CA PRO A 472 3.50 -13.72 -3.84
C PRO A 472 2.75 -15.02 -4.19
N GLN A 473 1.73 -15.36 -3.39
CA GLN A 473 0.89 -16.54 -3.65
C GLN A 473 -0.01 -16.36 -4.89
N ALA A 474 -0.39 -15.10 -5.18
CA ALA A 474 -1.06 -14.70 -6.40
C ALA A 474 -0.34 -13.48 -6.98
N GLY A 475 0.11 -13.57 -8.23
CA GLY A 475 0.79 -12.52 -8.97
C GLY A 475 0.03 -12.10 -10.22
N MET A 476 0.41 -10.96 -10.78
CA MET A 476 -0.13 -10.47 -12.05
C MET A 476 0.98 -9.91 -12.91
N ALA A 477 1.00 -10.31 -14.17
CA ALA A 477 1.87 -9.74 -15.20
C ALA A 477 1.02 -9.23 -16.36
N ARG A 478 1.59 -8.35 -17.20
CA ARG A 478 0.91 -7.83 -18.39
C ARG A 478 1.79 -7.92 -19.61
N VAL A 479 1.21 -8.46 -20.69
CA VAL A 479 1.86 -8.48 -22.00
C VAL A 479 2.22 -7.06 -22.45
N GLY A 480 3.25 -6.95 -23.28
CA GLY A 480 3.80 -5.68 -23.73
C GLY A 480 5.05 -5.88 -24.58
N GLY A 481 5.65 -4.80 -25.05
CA GLY A 481 6.87 -4.78 -25.85
C GLY A 481 6.66 -4.44 -27.31
N ALA A 482 5.41 -4.34 -27.80
CA ALA A 482 5.09 -3.77 -29.10
C ALA A 482 4.60 -2.32 -28.97
N VAL A 483 3.48 -2.10 -28.29
CA VAL A 483 2.89 -0.75 -28.12
C VAL A 483 3.01 -0.24 -26.69
N PHE A 484 2.86 -1.13 -25.71
CA PHE A 484 2.92 -0.82 -24.28
C PHE A 484 4.13 -1.49 -23.63
N PRO A 485 4.73 -0.94 -22.56
CA PRO A 485 5.73 -1.66 -21.80
C PRO A 485 5.13 -2.91 -21.16
N LYS A 486 5.95 -3.95 -21.00
CA LYS A 486 5.59 -5.14 -20.22
C LYS A 486 5.43 -4.76 -18.74
N GLN A 487 4.55 -5.47 -18.03
CA GLN A 487 4.57 -5.50 -16.57
C GLN A 487 5.05 -6.88 -16.12
N LEU A 488 6.16 -6.92 -15.41
CA LEU A 488 6.81 -8.14 -14.93
C LEU A 488 6.19 -8.63 -13.62
N GLN A 489 6.53 -9.85 -13.22
CA GLN A 489 6.22 -10.36 -11.88
C GLN A 489 7.41 -11.12 -11.32
N GLN A 490 7.93 -10.64 -10.20
CA GLN A 490 8.97 -11.34 -9.46
C GLN A 490 8.34 -12.32 -8.46
N PHE A 491 8.86 -13.55 -8.40
CA PHE A 491 8.54 -14.56 -7.41
C PHE A 491 9.77 -14.95 -6.59
N GLU A 492 9.54 -15.41 -5.37
CA GLU A 492 10.56 -15.96 -4.47
C GLU A 492 10.05 -17.24 -3.83
N ALA A 493 10.96 -18.16 -3.52
CA ALA A 493 10.67 -19.35 -2.74
C ALA A 493 11.35 -19.19 -1.38
N VAL A 494 10.56 -19.31 -0.31
CA VAL A 494 11.08 -19.26 1.07
C VAL A 494 10.97 -20.63 1.72
N GLY A 495 11.98 -20.99 2.50
CA GLY A 495 11.95 -22.18 3.34
C GLY A 495 11.12 -21.96 4.60
N VAL A 496 10.43 -23.01 5.05
CA VAL A 496 9.60 -22.98 6.26
C VAL A 496 9.98 -24.16 7.16
N HIS A 497 10.03 -23.91 8.46
CA HIS A 497 10.05 -24.92 9.50
C HIS A 497 8.72 -24.84 10.27
N ASN A 498 8.09 -25.97 10.59
CA ASN A 498 6.76 -26.08 11.21
C ASN A 498 6.73 -25.73 12.71
N GLY A 499 7.61 -24.83 13.15
CA GLY A 499 7.72 -24.43 14.55
C GLY A 499 7.92 -25.56 15.58
N PRO A 500 7.84 -25.23 16.87
CA PRO A 500 7.82 -26.20 17.96
C PRO A 500 6.61 -27.15 17.96
N ASP A 501 5.45 -26.76 17.41
CA ASP A 501 4.25 -27.61 17.41
C ASP A 501 4.27 -28.71 16.32
N GLY A 502 5.18 -28.57 15.33
CA GLY A 502 5.42 -29.52 14.26
C GLY A 502 4.35 -29.53 13.16
N LYS A 503 3.38 -28.62 13.20
CA LYS A 503 2.27 -28.54 12.25
C LYS A 503 2.54 -27.44 11.21
N PRO A 504 2.23 -27.66 9.93
CA PRO A 504 2.37 -26.63 8.93
C PRO A 504 1.26 -25.58 9.06
N ASP A 505 1.55 -24.35 8.62
CA ASP A 505 0.60 -23.25 8.48
C ASP A 505 -0.02 -22.78 9.81
N THR A 506 0.78 -22.86 10.88
CA THR A 506 0.46 -22.33 12.20
C THR A 506 1.24 -21.04 12.51
N PRO A 507 0.82 -20.24 13.51
CA PRO A 507 1.52 -19.00 13.86
C PRO A 507 2.96 -19.16 14.37
N ASP A 508 3.39 -20.37 14.74
CA ASP A 508 4.76 -20.67 15.18
C ASP A 508 5.67 -21.19 14.06
N ASP A 509 5.16 -21.29 12.82
CA ASP A 509 5.96 -21.49 11.61
C ASP A 509 7.12 -20.48 11.56
N LEU A 510 8.31 -20.97 11.25
CA LEU A 510 9.52 -20.16 11.15
C LEU A 510 9.88 -19.93 9.68
N ASP A 511 10.03 -18.67 9.29
CA ASP A 511 10.55 -18.27 7.98
C ASP A 511 12.08 -18.41 7.96
N LEU A 512 12.59 -19.28 7.09
CA LEU A 512 14.02 -19.55 6.95
C LEU A 512 14.68 -18.64 5.90
N GLY A 513 13.91 -17.80 5.23
CA GLY A 513 14.35 -16.94 4.13
C GLY A 513 14.38 -17.63 2.78
N ILE A 514 14.93 -16.92 1.79
CA ILE A 514 14.97 -17.35 0.38
C ILE A 514 15.82 -18.61 0.24
N VAL A 515 15.26 -19.63 -0.41
CA VAL A 515 15.94 -20.88 -0.77
C VAL A 515 16.11 -20.98 -2.28
N ASP A 516 17.21 -21.60 -2.70
CA ASP A 516 17.48 -21.80 -4.13
C ASP A 516 16.66 -22.99 -4.64
N VAL A 517 15.79 -22.72 -5.61
CA VAL A 517 14.83 -23.68 -6.18
C VAL A 517 14.96 -23.71 -7.70
N LYS A 518 14.43 -24.78 -8.29
CA LYS A 518 14.13 -24.81 -9.72
C LYS A 518 12.78 -24.13 -9.97
N TRP A 519 12.76 -23.17 -10.87
CA TRP A 519 11.54 -22.48 -11.31
C TRP A 519 11.00 -23.06 -12.61
N SER A 520 9.68 -23.24 -12.70
CA SER A 520 8.97 -23.64 -13.91
C SER A 520 7.55 -23.08 -13.95
N LEU A 521 6.89 -23.23 -15.12
CA LEU A 521 5.47 -22.95 -15.29
C LEU A 521 4.70 -24.26 -15.50
N GLU A 522 3.49 -24.33 -14.98
CA GLU A 522 2.51 -25.39 -15.25
C GLU A 522 1.17 -24.77 -15.66
N GLU A 523 0.39 -25.50 -16.44
CA GLU A 523 -0.94 -25.06 -16.86
C GLU A 523 -1.86 -24.88 -15.65
N TYR A 524 -2.55 -23.74 -15.59
CA TYR A 524 -3.72 -23.60 -14.74
C TYR A 524 -4.93 -24.03 -15.56
N THR A 525 -5.44 -25.24 -15.34
CA THR A 525 -6.55 -25.81 -16.12
C THR A 525 -7.89 -25.15 -15.73
N ALA A 526 -8.13 -23.92 -16.21
CA ALA A 526 -9.40 -23.22 -16.08
C ALA A 526 -10.43 -23.73 -17.10
N THR A 527 -9.97 -24.10 -18.30
CA THR A 527 -10.80 -24.59 -19.41
C THR A 527 -10.18 -25.81 -20.10
N PHE A 528 -10.99 -26.49 -20.94
CA PHE A 528 -10.51 -27.64 -21.70
C PHE A 528 -9.57 -27.18 -22.82
N GLY A 529 -8.36 -27.73 -22.86
CA GLY A 529 -7.37 -27.42 -23.88
C GLY A 529 -6.56 -26.15 -23.62
N ASP A 530 -6.44 -25.72 -22.36
CA ASP A 530 -5.54 -24.61 -21.98
C ASP A 530 -4.10 -24.93 -22.40
N ASP A 531 -3.53 -24.01 -23.15
CA ASP A 531 -2.18 -24.05 -23.73
C ASP A 531 -1.38 -22.81 -23.30
N ASP A 532 -1.79 -22.17 -22.20
CA ASP A 532 -1.33 -20.86 -21.79
C ASP A 532 0.18 -20.84 -21.58
N THR A 533 0.77 -21.91 -21.03
CA THR A 533 2.23 -21.98 -20.78
C THR A 533 3.06 -21.85 -22.06
N GLN A 534 2.50 -22.16 -23.23
CA GLN A 534 3.19 -22.00 -24.52
C GLN A 534 3.25 -20.55 -25.00
N PHE A 535 2.36 -19.68 -24.49
CA PHE A 535 2.13 -18.35 -25.05
C PHE A 535 2.39 -17.21 -24.07
N VAL A 536 2.11 -17.38 -22.78
CA VAL A 536 2.07 -16.26 -21.81
C VAL A 536 3.42 -15.61 -21.54
N GLY A 537 4.52 -16.35 -21.65
CA GLY A 537 5.86 -15.83 -21.36
C GLY A 537 6.80 -16.89 -20.79
N THR A 538 7.81 -16.43 -20.05
CA THR A 538 8.84 -17.30 -19.47
C THR A 538 9.20 -16.86 -18.05
N ILE A 539 9.57 -17.80 -17.19
CA ILE A 539 10.15 -17.54 -15.87
C ILE A 539 11.62 -17.93 -15.86
N ASP A 540 12.49 -17.05 -15.36
CA ASP A 540 13.90 -17.36 -15.18
C ASP A 540 14.17 -18.12 -13.87
N GLN A 541 15.40 -18.63 -13.69
CA GLN A 541 15.77 -19.35 -12.47
C GLN A 541 16.01 -18.43 -11.26
N LYS A 542 15.81 -17.12 -11.40
CA LYS A 542 15.74 -16.17 -10.28
C LYS A 542 14.29 -15.86 -9.90
N GLY A 543 13.31 -16.53 -10.52
CA GLY A 543 11.89 -16.34 -10.25
C GLY A 543 11.28 -15.11 -10.92
N LEU A 544 11.97 -14.45 -11.85
CA LEU A 544 11.42 -13.32 -12.60
C LEU A 544 10.61 -13.83 -13.80
N PHE A 545 9.30 -13.61 -13.77
CA PHE A 545 8.44 -13.85 -14.91
C PHE A 545 8.44 -12.66 -15.87
N THR A 546 8.73 -12.92 -17.13
CA THR A 546 8.66 -11.96 -18.24
C THR A 546 7.54 -12.38 -19.20
N PRO A 547 6.47 -11.56 -19.34
CA PRO A 547 5.38 -11.86 -20.25
C PRO A 547 5.82 -11.74 -21.71
N ASN A 548 5.05 -12.33 -22.61
CA ASN A 548 5.25 -12.23 -24.05
C ASN A 548 4.76 -10.88 -24.62
N VAL A 549 4.92 -10.69 -25.94
CA VAL A 549 4.50 -9.49 -26.66
C VAL A 549 2.98 -9.28 -26.63
N ASP A 550 2.53 -8.02 -26.58
CA ASP A 550 1.12 -7.65 -26.71
C ASP A 550 0.58 -7.77 -28.14
N GLY A 551 -0.75 -7.89 -28.25
CA GLY A 551 -1.47 -7.96 -29.52
C GLY A 551 -1.97 -9.37 -29.90
N PRO A 552 -2.84 -9.47 -30.93
CA PRO A 552 -3.38 -10.74 -31.41
C PRO A 552 -2.28 -11.70 -31.86
N ASN A 553 -2.34 -12.96 -31.43
CA ASN A 553 -1.38 -14.00 -31.83
C ASN A 553 -2.05 -15.02 -32.76
N PRO A 554 -1.69 -15.06 -34.07
CA PRO A 554 -2.25 -16.02 -35.03
C PRO A 554 -2.00 -17.50 -34.70
N LYS A 555 -1.06 -17.81 -33.80
CA LYS A 555 -0.79 -19.18 -33.35
C LYS A 555 -1.76 -19.64 -32.26
N ARG A 556 -2.53 -18.74 -31.65
CA ARG A 556 -3.55 -19.08 -30.66
C ARG A 556 -4.91 -19.25 -31.32
N SER A 557 -5.72 -20.15 -30.77
CA SER A 557 -7.11 -20.32 -31.19
C SER A 557 -7.86 -18.99 -31.17
N GLY A 558 -8.47 -18.62 -32.30
CA GLY A 558 -9.21 -17.37 -32.44
C GLY A 558 -8.36 -16.10 -32.42
N ASN A 559 -7.05 -16.18 -32.71
CA ASN A 559 -6.12 -15.06 -32.69
C ASN A 559 -6.08 -14.31 -31.34
N ARG A 560 -6.26 -15.03 -30.23
CA ARG A 560 -6.21 -14.47 -28.87
C ARG A 560 -4.85 -13.83 -28.57
N ASN A 561 -4.82 -12.92 -27.60
CA ASN A 561 -3.57 -12.37 -27.08
C ASN A 561 -2.77 -13.44 -26.31
N ASN A 562 -1.50 -13.14 -26.01
CA ASN A 562 -0.61 -13.96 -25.17
C ASN A 562 -0.91 -13.85 -23.67
N VAL A 563 -2.20 -13.90 -23.31
CA VAL A 563 -2.72 -13.78 -21.93
C VAL A 563 -3.21 -15.14 -21.45
N GLY A 564 -3.25 -15.36 -20.14
CA GLY A 564 -3.63 -16.66 -19.58
C GLY A 564 -3.36 -16.76 -18.08
N ASP A 565 -3.82 -17.86 -17.50
CA ASP A 565 -3.55 -18.21 -16.10
C ASP A 565 -2.55 -19.37 -16.06
N VAL A 566 -1.52 -19.26 -15.21
CA VAL A 566 -0.53 -20.33 -15.03
C VAL A 566 -0.17 -20.51 -13.57
N TRP A 567 0.30 -21.71 -13.22
CA TRP A 567 1.00 -21.95 -11.96
C TRP A 567 2.48 -21.64 -12.13
N VAL A 568 3.01 -20.79 -11.24
CA VAL A 568 4.45 -20.62 -11.06
C VAL A 568 4.90 -21.60 -9.99
N VAL A 569 5.79 -22.51 -10.37
CA VAL A 569 6.19 -23.64 -9.53
C VAL A 569 7.64 -23.50 -9.08
N ALA A 570 7.84 -23.61 -7.77
CA ALA A 570 9.13 -23.72 -7.13
C ALA A 570 9.35 -25.17 -6.67
N GLU A 571 10.51 -25.73 -7.01
CA GLU A 571 10.91 -27.07 -6.58
C GLU A 571 12.28 -27.01 -5.89
N LEU A 572 12.30 -27.34 -4.60
CA LEU A 572 13.52 -27.49 -3.82
C LEU A 572 13.96 -28.95 -3.88
N ALA A 573 15.20 -29.19 -4.29
CA ALA A 573 15.78 -30.52 -4.32
C ALA A 573 15.71 -31.19 -2.93
N PRO A 574 15.62 -32.54 -2.85
CA PRO A 574 15.53 -33.23 -1.58
C PRO A 574 16.65 -32.82 -0.61
N THR A 575 16.30 -32.34 0.58
CA THR A 575 17.24 -32.03 1.65
C THR A 575 17.08 -33.01 2.81
N GLY A 576 18.15 -33.69 3.22
CA GLY A 576 18.13 -34.62 4.35
C GLY A 576 17.44 -35.96 4.04
N ALA A 577 16.68 -36.49 5.00
CA ALA A 577 16.15 -37.87 4.96
C ALA A 577 14.90 -38.07 4.08
N SER A 578 14.29 -37.00 3.56
CA SER A 578 13.15 -37.12 2.64
C SER A 578 13.65 -37.36 1.21
N PRO A 579 13.21 -38.43 0.52
CA PRO A 579 13.64 -38.72 -0.84
C PRO A 579 12.91 -37.91 -1.91
N LYS A 580 11.88 -37.11 -1.54
CA LYS A 580 11.06 -36.34 -2.49
C LYS A 580 11.42 -34.85 -2.43
N PRO A 581 11.46 -34.16 -3.59
CA PRO A 581 11.63 -32.71 -3.61
C PRO A 581 10.43 -32.02 -2.94
N LEU A 582 10.68 -30.88 -2.29
CA LEU A 582 9.61 -30.02 -1.78
C LEU A 582 9.12 -29.13 -2.92
N ARG A 583 7.81 -29.00 -3.07
CA ARG A 583 7.19 -28.23 -4.16
C ARG A 583 6.17 -27.26 -3.60
N ALA A 584 6.14 -26.05 -4.15
CA ALA A 584 5.11 -25.06 -3.90
C ALA A 584 4.75 -24.32 -5.19
N ARG A 585 3.56 -23.73 -5.21
CA ARG A 585 3.05 -22.98 -6.35
C ARG A 585 2.43 -21.65 -5.95
N GLY A 586 2.57 -20.66 -6.81
CA GLY A 586 1.80 -19.41 -6.79
C GLY A 586 0.99 -19.29 -8.08
N GLN A 587 -0.20 -18.71 -8.02
CA GLN A 587 -0.99 -18.40 -9.21
C GLN A 587 -0.40 -17.15 -9.89
N LEU A 588 -0.36 -17.15 -11.22
CA LEU A 588 -0.01 -15.98 -12.01
C LEU A 588 -1.07 -15.74 -13.07
N LEU A 589 -1.72 -14.58 -13.00
CA LEU A 589 -2.58 -14.06 -14.06
C LEU A 589 -1.75 -13.19 -15.01
N VAL A 590 -1.63 -13.61 -16.26
CA VAL A 590 -1.03 -12.80 -17.34
C VAL A 590 -2.13 -12.17 -18.14
N THR A 591 -2.24 -10.84 -18.12
CA THR A 591 -3.37 -10.12 -18.71
C THR A 591 -2.92 -9.01 -19.69
N VAL A 592 -3.89 -8.31 -20.26
CA VAL A 592 -3.69 -7.24 -21.24
C VAL A 592 -2.96 -6.03 -20.62
N PRO A 593 -2.29 -5.18 -21.44
CA PRO A 593 -1.67 -3.95 -20.97
C PRO A 593 -2.66 -3.02 -20.26
N VAL A 594 -2.14 -2.11 -19.41
CA VAL A 594 -2.95 -1.00 -18.88
C VAL A 594 -3.02 0.12 -19.92
N TYR A 595 -3.96 0.00 -20.87
CA TYR A 595 -4.10 0.94 -22.00
C TYR A 595 -4.24 2.41 -21.57
N MET A 596 -4.84 2.69 -20.40
CA MET A 596 -5.04 4.06 -19.92
C MET A 596 -3.88 4.63 -19.09
N ALA A 597 -2.94 3.81 -18.61
CA ALA A 597 -1.80 4.31 -17.83
C ALA A 597 -0.86 5.19 -18.68
N TRP A 598 -0.81 4.92 -19.98
CA TRP A 598 0.15 5.56 -20.88
C TRP A 598 -0.19 7.02 -21.26
N PHE A 599 -1.42 7.49 -21.02
CA PHE A 599 -1.72 8.93 -21.10
C PHE A 599 -1.05 9.76 -20.00
N SER A 600 -0.39 9.13 -19.01
CA SER A 600 0.25 9.81 -17.88
C SER A 600 1.77 9.69 -17.81
N ALA A 601 2.38 8.85 -18.65
CA ALA A 601 3.81 8.53 -18.65
C ALA A 601 4.54 8.92 -19.96
N GLY A 602 3.85 9.61 -20.87
CA GLY A 602 4.22 9.68 -22.28
C GLY A 602 4.46 11.06 -22.88
N ASP A 603 4.84 12.09 -22.10
CA ASP A 603 5.34 13.34 -22.67
C ASP A 603 6.84 13.50 -22.34
N GLY A 604 7.60 12.57 -22.88
CA GLY A 604 9.02 12.72 -23.18
C GLY A 604 9.20 12.86 -24.69
N LYS A 605 8.63 13.92 -25.25
CA LYS A 605 9.09 14.55 -26.49
C LYS A 605 9.23 16.05 -26.25
#